data_AF-A0A7S2FT08-F1
#
_entry.id   AF-A0A7S2FT08-F1
#
_cell.length_a   1.000
_cell.length_b   1.000
_cell.length_c   1.000
_cell.angle_alpha   90.00
_cell.angle_beta   90.00
_cell.angle_gamma   90.00
#
_symmetry.space_group_name_H-M   'P 1'
#
loop_
_entity.id
_entity.type
_entity.pdbx_description
1 polymer ?
#
loop_
_entity_poly.entity_id
_entity_poly.type
_entity_poly.pdbx_seq_one_letter_code
_entity_poly.pdbx_strand_id
1 'polypeptide(L)'
;MRPADIKATINHEEFAFDVSILHNKKSSYSVESMNNEQAIKDKEAAKKKKYQHIKPVSNLNFIPFVVDEHGKFGSCANQIIEKIARTLDQTAEQKTCFRKYWEKQIRSAYRKGIMKHRLERQNRCSPFHSALCDIQNRHETNQHLSFSSTIQSNFPQFLFPPDLATPPIAAR
;
A
#
# COMPACT_ATOMS: atom_id res chain seq x y z
N MET A 1 20.45 -9.85 -3.20
CA MET A 1 19.76 -9.07 -4.27
C MET A 1 18.27 -9.05 -3.99
N ARG A 2 17.51 -7.97 -4.28
CA ARG A 2 16.04 -8.03 -4.17
C ARG A 2 15.49 -8.93 -5.31
N PRO A 3 14.61 -9.90 -5.04
CA PRO A 3 13.89 -10.59 -6.11
C PRO A 3 13.01 -9.62 -6.90
N ALA A 4 12.65 -9.99 -8.13
CA ALA A 4 11.66 -9.26 -8.92
C ALA A 4 10.26 -9.35 -8.26
N ASP A 5 9.44 -8.32 -8.44
CA ASP A 5 8.14 -8.22 -7.76
C ASP A 5 7.12 -9.23 -8.31
N ILE A 6 7.24 -9.60 -9.58
CA ILE A 6 6.44 -10.65 -10.23
C ILE A 6 7.38 -11.54 -11.06
N LYS A 7 7.15 -12.86 -11.01
CA LYS A 7 7.68 -13.83 -11.98
C LYS A 7 6.52 -14.46 -12.76
N ALA A 8 6.71 -14.73 -14.05
CA ALA A 8 5.76 -15.48 -14.85
C ALA A 8 6.48 -16.21 -16.00
N THR A 9 5.95 -17.36 -16.42
CA THR A 9 6.42 -18.10 -17.59
C THR A 9 5.45 -17.86 -18.74
N ILE A 10 5.96 -17.47 -19.91
CA ILE A 10 5.16 -17.16 -21.10
C ILE A 10 5.83 -17.86 -22.29
N ASN A 11 5.12 -18.79 -22.95
CA ASN A 11 5.65 -19.63 -24.03
C ASN A 11 6.99 -20.32 -23.67
N HIS A 12 7.10 -20.85 -22.46
CA HIS A 12 8.29 -21.50 -21.89
C HIS A 12 9.51 -20.58 -21.64
N GLU A 13 9.45 -19.28 -21.97
CA GLU A 13 10.41 -18.28 -21.48
C GLU A 13 10.01 -17.82 -20.06
N GLU A 14 10.97 -17.74 -19.13
CA GLU A 14 10.73 -17.11 -17.82
C GLU A 14 10.92 -15.58 -17.90
N PHE A 15 10.05 -14.84 -17.23
CA PHE A 15 10.10 -13.39 -17.09
C PHE A 15 10.13 -12.95 -15.63
N ALA A 16 10.95 -11.95 -15.34
CA ALA A 16 11.07 -11.30 -14.04
C ALA A 16 10.74 -9.80 -14.16
N PHE A 17 9.62 -9.38 -13.60
CA PHE A 17 9.18 -7.98 -13.65
C PHE A 17 9.63 -7.23 -12.40
N ASP A 18 10.52 -6.25 -12.58
CA ASP A 18 10.88 -5.29 -11.54
C ASP A 18 10.06 -4.02 -11.75
N VAL A 19 8.97 -3.91 -11.02
CA VAL A 19 7.94 -2.87 -11.17
C VAL A 19 8.46 -1.55 -10.58
N SER A 20 8.10 -0.41 -11.18
CA SER A 20 8.24 0.87 -10.48
C SER A 20 7.21 1.88 -10.91
N ILE A 21 6.60 2.47 -9.88
CA ILE A 21 5.70 3.59 -9.96
C ILE A 21 6.54 4.87 -9.85
N LEU A 22 6.46 5.74 -10.85
CA LEU A 22 7.03 7.08 -10.80
C LEU A 22 6.00 8.07 -10.28
N HIS A 23 6.26 8.56 -9.07
CA HIS A 23 5.59 9.72 -8.51
C HIS A 23 6.32 10.97 -8.96
N ASN A 24 5.77 11.70 -9.91
CA ASN A 24 6.35 12.93 -10.43
C ASN A 24 5.90 14.10 -9.54
N LYS A 25 6.25 14.00 -8.25
CA LYS A 25 5.98 15.03 -7.25
C LYS A 25 6.68 16.32 -7.65
N LYS A 26 5.90 17.27 -8.17
CA LYS A 26 6.26 18.69 -8.05
C LYS A 26 6.49 18.97 -6.56
N SER A 27 7.70 19.40 -6.20
CA SER A 27 7.86 20.18 -4.98
C SER A 27 7.03 21.45 -5.14
N SER A 28 6.45 21.97 -4.05
CA SER A 28 5.78 23.28 -4.07
C SER A 28 6.72 24.43 -4.49
N TYR A 29 8.03 24.18 -4.52
CA TYR A 29 9.08 25.10 -4.95
C TYR A 29 9.72 24.76 -6.31
N SER A 30 9.41 23.61 -6.93
CA SER A 30 9.99 23.21 -8.23
C SER A 30 9.00 23.42 -9.37
N VAL A 31 9.15 24.53 -10.09
CA VAL A 31 8.31 24.86 -11.26
C VAL A 31 8.65 23.98 -12.48
N GLU A 32 9.84 23.37 -12.49
CA GLU A 32 10.31 22.46 -13.53
C GLU A 32 9.32 21.32 -13.80
N SER A 33 8.75 21.32 -15.01
CA SER A 33 7.98 20.21 -15.52
C SER A 33 8.92 19.06 -15.93
N MET A 34 9.32 18.22 -14.96
CA MET A 34 9.99 16.96 -15.27
C MET A 34 9.17 16.20 -16.31
N ASN A 35 9.71 16.00 -17.51
CA ASN A 35 9.03 15.30 -18.59
C ASN A 35 8.80 13.83 -18.17
N ASN A 36 7.55 13.46 -17.88
CA ASN A 36 7.17 12.11 -17.46
C ASN A 36 7.76 11.04 -18.39
N GLU A 37 7.82 11.28 -19.70
CA GLU A 37 8.38 10.30 -20.66
C GLU A 37 9.87 10.08 -20.47
N GLN A 38 10.63 11.14 -20.19
CA GLN A 38 12.06 11.04 -19.97
C GLN A 38 12.35 10.36 -18.64
N ALA A 39 11.64 10.76 -17.57
CA ALA A 39 11.73 10.09 -16.27
C ALA A 39 11.41 8.58 -16.35
N ILE A 40 10.43 8.19 -17.17
CA ILE A 40 10.12 6.78 -17.46
C ILE A 40 11.29 6.08 -18.19
N LYS A 41 11.82 6.68 -19.27
CA LYS A 41 12.95 6.14 -20.05
C LYS A 41 14.19 5.95 -19.18
N ASP A 42 14.53 6.97 -18.38
CA ASP A 42 15.71 6.96 -17.49
C ASP A 42 15.58 5.87 -16.42
N LYS A 43 14.37 5.69 -15.86
CA LYS A 43 14.10 4.63 -14.87
C LYS A 43 14.15 3.23 -15.48
N GLU A 44 13.68 3.04 -16.72
CA GLU A 44 13.86 1.78 -17.46
C GLU A 44 15.34 1.52 -17.75
N ALA A 45 16.10 2.53 -18.20
CA ALA A 45 17.52 2.41 -18.50
C ALA A 45 18.36 2.06 -17.25
N ALA A 46 18.09 2.72 -16.12
CA ALA A 46 18.74 2.43 -14.84
C ALA A 46 18.49 0.98 -14.38
N LYS A 47 17.25 0.46 -14.53
CA LYS A 47 16.92 -0.94 -14.24
C LYS A 47 17.56 -1.92 -15.23
N LYS A 48 17.61 -1.60 -16.53
CA LYS A 48 18.32 -2.42 -17.54
C LYS A 48 19.80 -2.57 -17.16
N LYS A 49 20.49 -1.46 -16.85
CA LYS A 49 21.89 -1.46 -16.40
C LYS A 49 22.06 -2.28 -15.11
N LYS A 50 21.14 -2.15 -14.15
CA LYS A 50 21.15 -2.93 -12.89
C LYS A 50 21.13 -4.45 -13.12
N TYR A 51 20.36 -4.95 -14.09
CA TYR A 51 20.17 -6.40 -14.31
C TYR A 51 20.92 -6.98 -15.51
N GLN A 52 21.73 -6.16 -16.20
CA GLN A 52 22.50 -6.57 -17.38
C GLN A 52 23.38 -7.82 -17.12
N HIS A 53 23.86 -7.99 -15.89
CA HIS A 53 24.70 -9.12 -15.47
C HIS A 53 23.95 -10.44 -15.22
N ILE A 54 22.61 -10.47 -15.22
CA ILE A 54 21.83 -11.68 -14.87
C ILE A 54 21.49 -12.52 -16.10
N LYS A 55 21.30 -11.88 -17.27
CA LYS A 55 21.05 -12.57 -18.54
C LYS A 55 22.10 -13.64 -18.92
N PRO A 56 23.42 -13.46 -18.72
CA PRO A 56 24.39 -14.53 -19.00
C PRO A 56 24.38 -15.70 -17.99
N VAL A 57 23.60 -15.62 -16.91
CA VAL A 57 23.59 -16.62 -15.81
C VAL A 57 22.29 -17.45 -15.79
N SER A 58 21.24 -17.01 -16.51
CA SER A 58 19.92 -17.67 -16.46
C SER A 58 19.05 -17.34 -17.67
N ASN A 59 18.14 -18.24 -18.04
CA ASN A 59 17.13 -18.05 -19.08
C ASN A 59 16.00 -17.05 -18.66
N LEU A 60 16.25 -16.22 -17.64
CA LEU A 60 15.28 -15.34 -16.99
C LEU A 60 15.33 -13.93 -17.60
N ASN A 61 14.30 -13.58 -18.37
CA ASN A 61 14.16 -12.25 -18.97
C ASN A 61 13.71 -11.21 -17.93
N PHE A 62 14.65 -10.42 -17.42
CA PHE A 62 14.34 -9.24 -16.60
C PHE A 62 13.71 -8.12 -17.42
N ILE A 63 12.49 -7.72 -17.05
CA ILE A 63 11.71 -6.64 -17.67
C ILE A 63 11.50 -5.52 -16.65
N PRO A 64 11.98 -4.29 -16.89
CA PRO A 64 11.65 -3.15 -16.04
C PRO A 64 10.23 -2.68 -16.36
N PHE A 65 9.29 -2.89 -15.43
CA PHE A 65 7.89 -2.50 -15.65
C PHE A 65 7.63 -1.12 -15.02
N VAL A 66 7.95 -0.06 -15.76
CA VAL A 66 7.81 1.33 -15.28
C VAL A 66 6.46 1.92 -15.69
N VAL A 67 5.79 2.58 -14.73
CA VAL A 67 4.51 3.26 -14.91
C VAL A 67 4.55 4.61 -14.17
N ASP A 68 4.00 5.69 -14.72
CA ASP A 68 3.78 6.92 -13.94
C ASP A 68 2.48 6.89 -13.12
N GLU A 69 2.33 7.85 -12.20
CA GLU A 69 1.16 7.92 -11.31
C GLU A 69 -0.17 8.30 -12.00
N HIS A 70 -0.14 8.68 -13.28
CA HIS A 70 -1.35 8.87 -14.10
C HIS A 70 -1.76 7.59 -14.85
N GLY A 71 -0.81 6.66 -15.01
CA GLY A 71 -0.99 5.36 -15.65
C GLY A 71 -0.31 5.22 -17.02
N LYS A 72 0.71 6.02 -17.32
CA LYS A 72 1.48 5.95 -18.56
C LYS A 72 2.56 4.87 -18.45
N PHE A 73 2.56 3.92 -19.38
CA PHE A 73 3.49 2.80 -19.42
C PHE A 73 4.79 3.14 -20.15
N GLY A 74 5.92 2.65 -19.63
CA GLY A 74 7.22 2.68 -20.31
C GLY A 74 7.31 1.72 -21.51
N SER A 75 8.39 1.83 -22.27
CA SER A 75 8.57 1.08 -23.52
C SER A 75 8.56 -0.43 -23.26
N CYS A 76 9.21 -0.88 -22.18
CA CYS A 76 9.30 -2.30 -21.82
C CYS A 76 7.97 -2.86 -21.32
N ALA A 77 7.20 -2.03 -20.60
CA ALA A 77 5.83 -2.37 -20.18
C ALA A 77 4.87 -2.50 -21.39
N ASN A 78 4.98 -1.63 -22.39
CA ASN A 78 4.23 -1.80 -23.64
C ASN A 78 4.67 -3.06 -24.41
N GLN A 79 5.98 -3.30 -24.54
CA GLN A 79 6.53 -4.44 -25.28
C GLN A 79 6.10 -5.80 -24.72
N ILE A 80 5.97 -5.97 -23.40
CA ILE A 80 5.47 -7.25 -22.85
C ILE A 80 3.97 -7.42 -23.06
N ILE A 81 3.15 -6.36 -22.93
CA ILE A 81 1.71 -6.41 -23.25
C ILE A 81 1.53 -6.77 -24.73
N GLU A 82 2.38 -6.25 -25.61
CA GLU A 82 2.39 -6.61 -27.03
C GLU A 82 2.88 -8.04 -27.28
N LYS A 83 3.94 -8.53 -26.59
CA LYS A 83 4.38 -9.93 -26.70
C LYS A 83 3.26 -10.88 -26.31
N ILE A 84 2.55 -10.62 -25.20
CA ILE A 84 1.39 -11.41 -24.76
C ILE A 84 0.23 -11.30 -25.78
N ALA A 85 -0.07 -10.11 -26.30
CA ALA A 85 -1.10 -9.96 -27.33
C ALA A 85 -0.74 -10.75 -28.61
N ARG A 86 0.54 -10.84 -28.97
CA ARG A 86 1.03 -11.63 -30.12
C ARG A 86 0.96 -13.16 -29.89
N THR A 87 1.01 -13.65 -28.64
CA THR A 87 0.84 -15.10 -28.34
C THR A 87 -0.61 -15.58 -28.38
N LEU A 88 -1.58 -14.67 -28.49
CA LEU A 88 -2.98 -15.03 -28.72
C LEU A 88 -3.20 -15.36 -30.19
N ASP A 89 -3.80 -16.51 -30.50
CA ASP A 89 -4.23 -16.81 -31.87
C ASP A 89 -5.57 -16.12 -32.17
N GLN A 90 -5.46 -14.84 -32.53
CA GLN A 90 -6.56 -13.87 -32.60
C GLN A 90 -6.30 -12.81 -33.68
N THR A 91 -7.38 -12.14 -34.14
CA THR A 91 -7.30 -11.08 -35.15
C THR A 91 -6.57 -9.83 -34.62
N ALA A 92 -6.10 -8.97 -35.53
CA ALA A 92 -5.43 -7.71 -35.16
C ALA A 92 -6.35 -6.78 -34.32
N GLU A 93 -7.66 -6.81 -34.58
CA GLU A 93 -8.67 -6.08 -33.81
C GLU A 93 -8.82 -6.63 -32.40
N GLN A 94 -8.95 -7.95 -32.27
CA GLN A 94 -9.03 -8.64 -30.96
C GLN A 94 -7.78 -8.38 -30.12
N LYS A 95 -6.59 -8.43 -30.73
CA LYS A 95 -5.29 -8.10 -30.10
C LYS A 95 -5.24 -6.63 -29.64
N THR A 96 -5.79 -5.71 -30.44
CA THR A 96 -5.92 -4.28 -30.07
C THR A 96 -6.90 -4.08 -28.91
N CYS A 97 -8.04 -4.78 -28.92
CA CYS A 97 -9.02 -4.74 -27.83
C CYS A 97 -8.47 -5.34 -26.52
N PHE A 98 -7.75 -6.47 -26.60
CA PHE A 98 -7.03 -7.08 -25.48
C PHE A 98 -6.04 -6.10 -24.84
N ARG A 99 -5.21 -5.43 -25.66
CA ARG A 99 -4.28 -4.40 -25.19
C ARG A 99 -5.02 -3.26 -24.48
N LYS A 100 -6.03 -2.66 -25.12
CA LYS A 100 -6.83 -1.56 -24.55
C LYS A 100 -7.51 -1.96 -23.23
N TYR A 101 -8.00 -3.20 -23.13
CA TYR A 101 -8.59 -3.78 -21.92
C TYR A 101 -7.55 -3.89 -20.79
N TRP A 102 -6.39 -4.51 -21.04
CA TRP A 102 -5.36 -4.68 -20.00
C TRP A 102 -4.76 -3.37 -19.54
N GLU A 103 -4.48 -2.43 -20.44
CA GLU A 103 -4.08 -1.08 -20.05
C GLU A 103 -5.15 -0.37 -19.17
N LYS A 104 -6.45 -0.63 -19.40
CA LYS A 104 -7.54 -0.09 -18.57
C LYS A 104 -7.59 -0.78 -17.20
N GLN A 105 -7.40 -2.11 -17.14
CA GLN A 105 -7.41 -2.86 -15.88
C GLN A 105 -6.23 -2.51 -14.99
N ILE A 106 -5.01 -2.46 -15.52
CA ILE A 106 -3.81 -2.10 -14.75
C ILE A 106 -3.94 -0.66 -14.20
N ARG A 107 -4.42 0.30 -15.01
CA ARG A 107 -4.71 1.67 -14.55
C ARG A 107 -5.81 1.72 -13.48
N SER A 108 -6.84 0.88 -13.57
CA SER A 108 -7.91 0.79 -12.58
C SER A 108 -7.42 0.22 -11.25
N ALA A 109 -6.71 -0.91 -11.28
CA ALA A 109 -6.13 -1.55 -10.10
C ALA A 109 -5.13 -0.62 -9.38
N TYR A 110 -4.25 0.04 -10.12
CA TYR A 110 -3.30 1.00 -9.57
C TYR A 110 -3.99 2.19 -8.87
N ARG A 111 -5.01 2.80 -9.51
CA ARG A 111 -5.80 3.89 -8.88
C ARG A 111 -6.53 3.44 -7.61
N LYS A 112 -7.07 2.22 -7.58
CA LYS A 112 -7.65 1.62 -6.36
C LYS A 112 -6.60 1.46 -5.26
N GLY A 113 -5.39 1.00 -5.60
CA GLY A 113 -4.27 0.87 -4.67
C GLY A 113 -3.84 2.20 -4.05
N ILE A 114 -3.67 3.26 -4.88
CA ILE A 114 -3.41 4.63 -4.38
C ILE A 114 -4.50 5.06 -3.41
N MET A 115 -5.78 4.90 -3.79
CA MET A 115 -6.90 5.36 -2.96
C MET A 115 -6.95 4.63 -1.62
N LYS A 116 -6.72 3.31 -1.61
CA LYS A 116 -6.63 2.50 -0.38
C LYS A 116 -5.53 3.04 0.54
N HIS A 117 -4.30 3.22 0.04
CA HIS A 117 -3.20 3.76 0.85
C HIS A 117 -3.41 5.21 1.28
N ARG A 118 -4.13 6.03 0.51
CA ARG A 118 -4.51 7.40 0.91
C ARG A 118 -5.50 7.38 2.06
N LEU A 119 -6.52 6.53 1.99
CA LEU A 119 -7.50 6.33 3.06
C LEU A 119 -6.86 5.73 4.32
N GLU A 120 -5.97 4.73 4.19
CA GLU A 120 -5.21 4.18 5.32
C GLU A 120 -4.38 5.25 6.04
N ARG A 121 -3.71 6.14 5.29
CA ARG A 121 -2.98 7.28 5.87
C ARG A 121 -3.91 8.30 6.50
N GLN A 122 -5.02 8.64 5.85
CA GLN A 122 -6.00 9.58 6.40
C GLN A 122 -6.63 9.07 7.70
N ASN A 123 -6.92 7.77 7.79
CA ASN A 123 -7.41 7.13 9.01
C ASN A 123 -6.34 7.17 10.11
N ARG A 124 -5.09 6.78 9.80
CA ARG A 124 -3.97 6.83 10.77
C ARG A 124 -3.66 8.23 11.29
N CYS A 125 -3.80 9.25 10.45
CA CYS A 125 -3.61 10.66 10.84
C CYS A 125 -4.92 11.35 11.26
N SER A 126 -6.01 10.60 11.47
CA SER A 126 -7.27 11.18 11.95
C SER A 126 -7.21 11.43 13.45
N PRO A 127 -7.70 12.59 13.96
CA PRO A 127 -7.74 12.86 15.40
C PRO A 127 -8.49 11.77 16.21
N PHE A 128 -9.48 11.13 15.59
CA PHE A 128 -10.25 10.05 16.18
C PHE A 128 -9.43 8.76 16.36
N HIS A 129 -8.58 8.40 15.40
CA HIS A 129 -7.68 7.26 15.54
C HIS A 129 -6.59 7.53 16.59
N SER A 130 -6.01 8.74 16.61
CA SER A 130 -5.10 9.15 17.68
C SER A 130 -5.75 9.04 19.05
N ALA A 131 -6.97 9.57 19.22
CA ALA A 131 -7.70 9.49 20.47
C ALA A 131 -8.02 8.05 20.91
N LEU A 132 -8.35 7.16 19.96
CA LEU A 132 -8.55 5.73 20.27
C LEU A 132 -7.24 5.04 20.70
N CYS A 133 -6.13 5.31 20.01
CA CYS A 133 -4.81 4.81 20.42
C CYS A 133 -4.41 5.37 21.80
N ASP A 134 -4.67 6.64 22.10
CA ASP A 134 -4.39 7.24 23.40
C ASP A 134 -5.26 6.66 24.53
N ILE A 135 -6.50 6.24 24.24
CA ILE A 135 -7.35 5.53 25.19
C ILE A 135 -6.82 4.11 25.41
N GLN A 136 -6.44 3.40 24.34
CA GLN A 136 -5.94 2.04 24.41
C GLN A 136 -4.59 1.96 25.14
N ASN A 137 -3.65 2.85 24.81
CA ASN A 137 -2.38 3.02 25.51
C ASN A 137 -2.59 3.30 27.01
N ARG A 138 -3.55 4.18 27.37
CA ARG A 138 -3.92 4.43 28.79
C ARG A 138 -4.42 3.17 29.48
N HIS A 139 -5.21 2.36 28.78
CA HIS A 139 -5.75 1.11 29.33
C HIS A 139 -4.65 0.07 29.59
N GLU A 140 -3.67 -0.03 28.68
CA GLU A 140 -2.49 -0.90 28.82
C GLU A 140 -1.56 -0.41 29.94
N THR A 141 -1.30 0.90 30.07
CA THR A 141 -0.53 1.44 31.20
C THR A 141 -1.23 1.22 32.54
N ASN A 142 -2.57 1.35 32.59
CA ASN A 142 -3.33 1.10 33.82
C ASN A 142 -3.30 -0.38 34.23
N GLN A 143 -3.28 -1.31 33.27
CA GLN A 143 -3.11 -2.75 33.55
C GLN A 143 -1.68 -3.09 34.00
N HIS A 144 -0.66 -2.40 33.49
CA HIS A 144 0.72 -2.54 33.97
C HIS A 144 0.93 -1.95 35.38
N LEU A 145 0.17 -0.90 35.75
CA LEU A 145 0.22 -0.28 37.08
C LEU A 145 -0.59 -1.05 38.15
N SER A 146 -1.54 -1.92 37.76
CA SER A 146 -2.35 -2.69 38.72
C SER A 146 -1.62 -3.86 39.43
N PHE A 147 -0.30 -4.01 39.24
CA PHE A 147 0.51 -5.09 39.84
C PHE A 147 1.59 -4.63 40.83
N SER A 148 1.44 -3.47 41.49
CA SER A 148 2.11 -3.19 42.79
C SER A 148 1.53 -1.97 43.52
N SER A 149 0.39 -2.14 44.20
CA SER A 149 -0.07 -1.15 45.21
C SER A 149 -1.03 -1.75 46.24
N THR A 150 -0.47 -2.39 47.27
CA THR A 150 -1.19 -2.61 48.55
C THR A 150 -1.28 -1.29 49.33
N ILE A 151 -1.91 -0.28 48.72
CA ILE A 151 -2.14 1.04 49.32
C ILE A 151 -3.56 1.02 49.90
N GLN A 152 -3.66 1.31 51.20
CA GLN A 152 -4.91 1.21 51.95
C GLN A 152 -5.95 2.20 51.40
N SER A 153 -7.17 1.71 51.22
CA SER A 153 -8.28 2.43 50.58
C SER A 153 -8.92 3.46 51.51
N ASN A 154 -8.24 4.57 51.78
CA ASN A 154 -8.83 5.76 52.38
C ASN A 154 -9.70 6.51 51.35
N PHE A 155 -10.84 5.90 50.98
CA PHE A 155 -11.91 6.57 50.25
C PHE A 155 -12.61 7.59 51.17
N PRO A 156 -12.72 8.87 50.78
CA PRO A 156 -13.64 9.79 51.44
C PRO A 156 -15.08 9.33 51.20
N GLN A 157 -15.82 9.00 52.26
CA GLN A 157 -17.23 8.56 52.18
C GLN A 157 -18.19 9.74 51.92
N PHE A 158 -18.11 10.37 50.75
CA PHE A 158 -19.05 11.43 50.35
C PHE A 158 -19.44 11.30 48.87
N LEU A 159 -20.41 10.43 48.59
CA LEU A 159 -21.39 10.56 47.49
C LEU A 159 -22.44 9.41 47.55
N PHE A 160 -23.36 9.49 48.50
CA PHE A 160 -24.64 8.78 48.45
C PHE A 160 -25.78 9.77 48.81
N PRO A 161 -26.87 9.84 48.03
CA PRO A 161 -28.04 10.62 48.38
C PRO A 161 -28.86 9.95 49.50
N PRO A 162 -29.74 10.69 50.21
CA PRO A 162 -30.67 10.12 51.18
C PRO A 162 -31.83 9.34 50.51
N ASP A 163 -32.48 8.50 51.31
CA ASP A 163 -33.57 7.55 50.98
C ASP A 163 -33.20 6.46 49.94
N LEU A 164 -33.52 5.17 50.16
CA LEU A 164 -34.64 4.59 50.91
C LEU A 164 -34.23 3.44 51.88
N ALA A 165 -35.22 2.97 52.64
CA ALA A 165 -35.33 1.68 53.34
C ALA A 165 -34.99 1.63 54.86
N THR A 166 -35.95 2.08 55.66
CA THR A 166 -36.32 1.44 56.95
C THR A 166 -37.39 0.35 56.72
N PRO A 167 -37.77 -0.50 57.71
CA PRO A 167 -37.14 -0.84 58.99
C PRO A 167 -36.63 -2.33 58.91
N PRO A 168 -36.73 -3.31 59.86
CA PRO A 168 -37.41 -3.44 61.18
C PRO A 168 -36.40 -3.12 62.33
N ILE A 169 -36.42 -3.58 63.60
CA ILE A 169 -37.20 -4.56 64.40
C ILE A 169 -37.48 -3.96 65.80
N ALA A 170 -38.48 -4.48 66.52
CA ALA A 170 -38.84 -4.09 67.89
C ALA A 170 -37.87 -4.62 68.98
N ALA A 171 -37.82 -3.95 70.14
CA ALA A 171 -38.25 -4.50 71.44
C ALA A 171 -37.87 -3.61 72.66
N ARG A 172 -38.88 -3.06 73.34
CA ARG A 172 -39.09 -3.16 74.80
C ARG A 172 -40.44 -2.56 75.21
#